data_AF-A0A841BG27-F1
#
_entry.id   AF-A0A841BG27-F1
#
_cell.length_a   1.000
_cell.length_b   1.000
_cell.length_c   1.000
_cell.angle_alpha   90.00
_cell.angle_beta   90.00
_cell.angle_gamma   90.00
#
_symmetry.space_group_name_H-M   'P 1'
#
loop_
_entity.id
_entity.type
_entity.pdbx_description
1 polymer ?
#
loop_
_entity_poly.entity_id
_entity_poly.type
_entity_poly.pdbx_seq_one_letter_code
_entity_poly.pdbx_strand_id
1 'polypeptide(L)'
;MNSSVLNDGIVGLREVMSQFATGVTVLTVGGERVHGMTANAFTSLSVDPPQVLCCVAHTAVMHDAIRTAGGFAVSILHADQERVARYFADRHRPLGPAQFASLDWLPGSRTGAPLIGGALAWMECELVSSYEAGDHTIFIGGLLGLARGAGGPGLLFFDGGFGKAVPRAQ
;
A
#
# COMPACT_ATOMS: atom_id res chain seq x y z
N MET A 1 5.84 36.35 -16.71
CA MET A 1 5.73 34.98 -16.19
C MET A 1 6.12 34.05 -17.33
N ASN A 2 7.30 33.45 -17.25
CA ASN A 2 7.93 32.76 -18.38
C ASN A 2 7.17 31.49 -18.76
N SER A 3 6.71 31.46 -20.01
CA SER A 3 6.07 30.34 -20.69
C SER A 3 7.09 29.30 -21.22
N SER A 4 8.14 28.99 -20.45
CA SER A 4 9.26 28.14 -20.91
C SER A 4 9.54 26.92 -20.02
N VAL A 5 8.55 26.42 -19.28
CA VAL A 5 8.73 25.29 -18.34
C VAL A 5 8.46 23.92 -18.97
N LEU A 6 7.86 23.88 -20.16
CA LEU A 6 7.73 22.64 -20.92
C LEU A 6 8.95 22.52 -21.84
N ASN A 7 10.07 22.05 -21.28
CA ASN A 7 11.21 21.63 -22.07
C ASN A 7 10.80 20.34 -22.80
N ASP A 8 10.79 20.35 -24.13
CA ASP A 8 10.40 19.22 -25.02
C ASP A 8 11.45 18.07 -25.03
N GLY A 9 12.05 17.78 -23.88
CA GLY A 9 12.61 16.45 -23.63
C GLY A 9 11.47 15.53 -23.21
N ILE A 10 11.42 14.29 -23.72
CA ILE A 10 10.37 13.33 -23.33
C ILE A 10 10.58 12.95 -21.86
N VAL A 11 10.05 13.74 -20.93
CA VAL A 11 9.99 13.40 -19.51
C VAL A 11 8.95 12.28 -19.36
N GLY A 12 9.38 11.14 -18.80
CA GLY A 12 8.50 9.99 -18.64
C GLY A 12 7.48 10.20 -17.52
N LEU A 13 6.29 9.59 -17.62
CA LEU A 13 5.26 9.66 -16.58
C LEU A 13 5.80 9.31 -15.18
N ARG A 14 6.70 8.32 -15.09
CA ARG A 14 7.31 7.90 -13.81
C ARG A 14 8.17 8.99 -13.19
N GLU A 15 8.87 9.79 -13.99
CA GLU A 15 9.72 10.88 -13.55
C GLU A 15 8.86 12.05 -13.02
N VAL A 16 7.78 12.38 -13.72
CA VAL A 16 6.82 13.39 -13.21
C VAL A 16 6.15 12.92 -11.92
N MET A 17 5.69 11.66 -11.90
CA MET A 17 5.01 11.11 -10.73
C MET A 17 5.93 10.89 -9.52
N SER A 18 7.26 10.81 -9.71
CA SER A 18 8.21 10.72 -8.58
C SER A 18 8.16 11.97 -7.70
N GLN A 19 7.74 13.11 -8.24
CA GLN A 19 7.59 14.39 -7.54
C GLN A 19 6.33 14.48 -6.67
N PHE A 20 5.41 13.51 -6.76
CA PHE A 20 4.25 13.44 -5.88
C PHE A 20 4.57 12.55 -4.67
N ALA A 21 4.95 13.18 -3.55
CA ALA A 21 5.32 12.46 -2.33
C ALA A 21 4.15 11.61 -1.81
N THR A 22 4.45 10.37 -1.42
CA THR A 22 3.45 9.42 -0.89
C THR A 22 3.92 8.84 0.43
N GLY A 23 2.96 8.43 1.26
CA GLY A 23 3.24 7.43 2.30
C GLY A 23 3.45 6.06 1.66
N VAL A 24 4.04 5.14 2.42
CA VAL A 24 4.25 3.76 1.97
C VAL A 24 3.36 2.81 2.76
N THR A 25 2.68 1.91 2.06
CA THR A 25 1.85 0.87 2.69
C THR A 25 2.31 -0.53 2.29
N VAL A 26 1.91 -1.51 3.08
CA VAL A 26 1.88 -2.92 2.69
C VAL A 26 0.43 -3.34 2.60
N LEU A 27 0.00 -3.76 1.42
CA LEU A 27 -1.26 -4.47 1.20
C LEU A 27 -1.04 -5.94 1.53
N THR A 28 -2.02 -6.58 2.16
CA THR A 28 -1.97 -8.01 2.45
C THR A 28 -3.32 -8.67 2.23
N VAL A 29 -3.31 -9.94 1.85
CA VAL A 29 -4.49 -10.81 1.86
C VAL A 29 -4.21 -12.05 2.69
N GLY A 30 -5.26 -12.58 3.34
CA GLY A 30 -5.22 -13.82 4.13
C GLY A 30 -5.57 -15.06 3.30
N GLY A 31 -5.92 -16.14 3.99
CA GLY A 31 -6.40 -17.38 3.38
C GLY A 31 -5.33 -18.20 2.65
N GLU A 32 -5.76 -19.08 1.74
CA GLU A 32 -4.86 -20.00 1.03
C GLU A 32 -3.84 -19.29 0.13
N ARG A 33 -4.20 -18.10 -0.39
CA ARG A 33 -3.35 -17.27 -1.24
C ARG A 33 -2.71 -16.11 -0.48
N VAL A 34 -2.33 -16.35 0.79
CA VAL A 34 -1.72 -15.33 1.64
C VAL A 34 -0.56 -14.63 0.91
N HIS A 35 -0.65 -13.31 0.84
CA HIS A 35 0.31 -12.51 0.08
C HIS A 35 0.41 -11.10 0.65
N GLY A 36 1.60 -10.50 0.59
CA GLY A 36 1.82 -9.11 0.93
C GLY A 36 2.48 -8.38 -0.24
N MET A 37 2.24 -7.09 -0.42
CA MET A 37 2.82 -6.28 -1.49
C MET A 37 2.96 -4.83 -1.02
N THR A 38 4.11 -4.21 -1.28
CA THR A 38 4.26 -2.77 -1.05
C THR A 38 3.50 -1.99 -2.10
N ALA A 39 2.75 -0.99 -1.64
CA ALA A 39 2.02 -0.07 -2.51
C ALA A 39 2.14 1.37 -1.99
N ASN A 40 2.16 2.31 -2.92
CA ASN A 40 2.01 3.74 -2.63
C ASN A 40 0.93 4.41 -3.50
N ALA A 41 0.31 3.67 -4.41
CA ALA A 41 -0.95 4.03 -5.06
C ALA A 41 -2.14 3.64 -4.16
N PHE A 42 -2.20 4.23 -2.97
CA PHE A 42 -3.24 4.01 -1.95
C PHE A 42 -3.84 5.35 -1.53
N THR A 43 -5.17 5.42 -1.48
CA THR A 43 -5.88 6.70 -1.26
C THR A 43 -7.17 6.49 -0.46
N SER A 44 -7.49 7.41 0.45
CA SER A 44 -8.82 7.49 1.06
C SER A 44 -9.86 7.92 0.02
N LEU A 45 -10.98 7.21 -0.07
CA LEU A 45 -11.99 7.48 -1.09
C LEU A 45 -13.24 8.16 -0.54
N SER A 46 -13.83 7.60 0.51
CA SER A 46 -15.10 8.08 1.07
C SER A 46 -15.11 7.95 2.59
N VAL A 47 -15.85 8.85 3.25
CA VAL A 47 -16.09 8.80 4.70
C VAL A 47 -17.41 8.09 5.01
N ASP A 48 -18.44 8.23 4.16
CA ASP A 48 -19.75 7.60 4.34
C ASP A 48 -20.32 7.11 2.99
N PRO A 49 -20.32 5.79 2.71
CA PRO A 49 -19.72 4.74 3.53
C PRO A 49 -18.18 4.85 3.55
N PRO A 50 -17.49 4.41 4.63
CA PRO A 50 -16.04 4.53 4.75
C PRO A 50 -15.31 3.61 3.77
N GLN A 51 -14.54 4.19 2.86
CA GLN A 51 -13.86 3.47 1.78
C GLN A 51 -12.45 3.99 1.51
N VAL A 52 -11.60 3.08 1.05
CA VAL A 52 -10.25 3.34 0.54
C VAL A 52 -10.10 2.67 -0.83
N LEU A 53 -9.09 3.08 -1.59
CA LEU A 53 -8.72 2.41 -2.83
C LEU A 53 -7.23 2.12 -2.91
N CYS A 54 -6.87 1.11 -3.70
CA CYS A 54 -5.51 0.87 -4.14
C CYS A 54 -5.47 0.49 -5.63
N CYS A 55 -4.39 0.85 -6.30
CA CYS A 55 -4.15 0.46 -7.70
C CYS A 55 -3.11 -0.67 -7.74
N VAL A 56 -3.46 -1.77 -8.39
CA VAL A 56 -2.59 -2.96 -8.48
C VAL A 56 -2.42 -3.38 -9.93
N ALA A 57 -1.17 -3.56 -10.37
CA ALA A 57 -0.85 -3.99 -11.73
C ALA A 57 -1.40 -5.39 -12.02
N HIS A 58 -1.87 -5.63 -13.24
CA HIS A 58 -2.38 -6.95 -13.66
C HIS A 58 -1.32 -8.06 -13.57
N THR A 59 -0.03 -7.70 -13.61
CA THR A 59 1.09 -8.64 -13.51
C THR A 59 1.48 -8.99 -12.07
N ALA A 60 0.92 -8.30 -11.08
CA ALA A 60 1.23 -8.56 -9.67
C ALA A 60 0.41 -9.74 -9.14
N VAL A 61 1.04 -10.65 -8.40
CA VAL A 61 0.35 -11.75 -7.69
C VAL A 61 -0.79 -11.23 -6.80
N MET A 62 -0.62 -10.03 -6.23
CA MET A 62 -1.63 -9.37 -5.41
C MET A 62 -2.95 -9.13 -6.15
N HIS A 63 -2.94 -8.92 -7.47
CA HIS A 63 -4.15 -8.63 -8.25
C HIS A 63 -5.17 -9.78 -8.14
N ASP A 64 -4.76 -10.99 -8.50
CA ASP A 64 -5.60 -12.18 -8.37
C ASP A 64 -5.86 -12.54 -6.91
N ALA A 65 -4.90 -12.27 -6.02
CA ALA A 65 -5.02 -12.60 -4.60
C ALA A 65 -6.13 -11.77 -3.92
N ILE A 66 -6.25 -10.47 -4.23
CA ILE A 66 -7.36 -9.61 -3.74
C ILE A 66 -8.71 -10.12 -4.26
N ARG A 67 -8.80 -10.42 -5.56
CA ARG A 67 -10.04 -10.93 -6.17
C ARG A 67 -10.48 -12.25 -5.55
N THR A 68 -9.53 -13.15 -5.30
CA THR A 68 -9.81 -14.46 -4.72
C THR A 68 -10.19 -14.37 -3.24
N ALA A 69 -9.52 -13.49 -2.49
CA ALA A 69 -9.77 -13.33 -1.05
C ALA A 69 -11.06 -12.54 -0.75
N GLY A 70 -11.55 -11.72 -1.70
CA GLY A 70 -12.72 -10.87 -1.49
C GLY A 70 -12.49 -9.71 -0.51
N GLY A 71 -11.24 -9.41 -0.20
CA GLY A 71 -10.85 -8.40 0.78
C GLY A 71 -9.34 -8.30 0.93
N PHE A 72 -8.88 -7.29 1.64
CA PHE A 72 -7.48 -7.02 1.89
C PHE A 72 -7.29 -6.22 3.17
N ALA A 73 -6.09 -6.26 3.73
CA ALA A 73 -5.68 -5.35 4.78
C ALA A 73 -4.56 -4.42 4.30
N VAL A 74 -4.42 -3.30 4.98
CA VAL A 74 -3.45 -2.25 4.69
C VAL A 74 -2.70 -1.92 5.97
N SER A 75 -1.38 -1.92 5.92
CA SER A 75 -0.50 -1.43 7.00
C SER A 75 0.23 -0.18 6.52
N ILE A 76 0.00 0.98 7.15
CA ILE A 76 0.68 2.24 6.83
C ILE A 76 2.01 2.27 7.59
N LEU A 77 3.14 2.35 6.88
CA LEU A 77 4.44 2.06 7.48
C LEU A 77 5.04 3.23 8.28
N HIS A 78 5.65 2.87 9.41
CA HIS A 78 6.53 3.75 10.17
C HIS A 78 7.86 3.96 9.44
N ALA A 79 8.51 5.10 9.66
CA ALA A 79 9.74 5.49 8.96
C ALA A 79 10.93 4.52 9.13
N ASP A 80 10.93 3.71 10.18
CA ASP A 80 11.97 2.70 10.42
C ASP A 80 11.68 1.35 9.74
N GLN A 81 10.57 1.26 8.99
CA GLN A 81 10.15 0.06 8.28
C GLN A 81 10.52 0.07 6.79
N GLU A 82 11.53 0.84 6.38
CA GLU A 82 12.05 0.82 5.01
C GLU A 82 12.42 -0.61 4.57
N ARG A 83 13.01 -1.42 5.47
CA ARG A 83 13.35 -2.82 5.17
C ARG A 83 12.11 -3.65 4.82
N VAL A 84 10.98 -3.39 5.48
CA VAL A 84 9.70 -4.07 5.21
C VAL A 84 9.14 -3.63 3.85
N ALA A 85 9.19 -2.33 3.54
CA ALA A 85 8.79 -1.81 2.25
C ALA A 85 9.61 -2.42 1.09
N ARG A 86 10.94 -2.46 1.23
CA ARG A 86 11.80 -3.08 0.22
C ARG A 86 11.52 -4.56 0.06
N TYR A 87 11.31 -5.26 1.17
CA TYR A 87 11.02 -6.68 1.16
C TYR A 87 9.74 -6.99 0.37
N PHE A 88 8.61 -6.33 0.66
CA PHE A 88 7.35 -6.58 -0.06
C PHE A 88 7.28 -5.95 -1.47
N ALA A 89 8.25 -5.11 -1.84
CA ALA A 89 8.44 -4.65 -3.23
C ALA A 89 9.27 -5.63 -4.08
N ASP A 90 10.08 -6.50 -3.46
CA ASP A 90 10.95 -7.43 -4.18
C ASP A 90 10.18 -8.66 -4.68
N ARG A 91 10.04 -8.79 -6.01
CA ARG A 91 9.39 -9.93 -6.68
C ARG A 91 10.10 -11.27 -6.50
N HIS A 92 11.36 -11.27 -6.05
CA HIS A 92 12.17 -12.48 -5.84
C HIS A 92 12.06 -13.04 -4.43
N ARG A 93 11.33 -12.37 -3.52
CA ARG A 93 11.05 -12.88 -2.17
C ARG A 93 10.28 -14.21 -2.23
N PRO A 94 10.33 -15.04 -1.17
CA PRO A 94 9.50 -16.24 -1.07
C PRO A 94 8.00 -15.92 -1.24
N LEU A 95 7.23 -16.86 -1.80
CA LEU A 95 5.77 -16.75 -1.91
C LEU A 95 5.05 -17.57 -0.83
N GLY A 96 3.74 -17.35 -0.70
CA GLY A 96 2.90 -18.03 0.28
C GLY A 96 3.25 -17.67 1.73
N PRO A 97 2.94 -18.53 2.72
CA PRO A 97 3.14 -18.22 4.14
C PRO A 97 4.60 -17.90 4.51
N ALA A 98 5.57 -18.49 3.80
CA ALA A 98 7.00 -18.31 4.08
C ALA A 98 7.45 -16.83 3.97
N GLN A 99 6.76 -16.01 3.18
CA GLN A 99 7.10 -14.60 3.05
C GLN A 99 6.93 -13.82 4.36
N PHE A 100 6.15 -14.33 5.32
CA PHE A 100 5.90 -13.68 6.60
C PHE A 100 6.71 -14.27 7.76
N ALA A 101 7.53 -15.30 7.53
CA ALA A 101 8.18 -16.07 8.60
C ALA A 101 9.19 -15.29 9.45
N SER A 102 9.75 -14.20 8.92
CA SER A 102 10.76 -13.37 9.59
C SER A 102 10.30 -11.94 9.88
N LEU A 103 8.99 -11.71 9.80
CA LEU A 103 8.36 -10.42 10.07
C LEU A 103 7.49 -10.53 11.31
N ASP A 104 7.40 -9.44 12.05
CA ASP A 104 6.38 -9.29 13.08
C ASP A 104 5.06 -8.93 12.40
N TRP A 105 4.01 -9.72 12.65
CA TRP A 105 2.67 -9.49 12.14
C TRP A 105 1.64 -10.23 12.98
N LEU A 106 0.39 -9.78 12.90
CA LEU A 106 -0.76 -10.41 13.54
C LEU A 106 -1.87 -10.65 12.51
N PRO A 107 -2.64 -11.74 12.60
CA PRO A 107 -3.80 -11.90 11.72
C PRO A 107 -4.86 -10.85 12.06
N GLY A 108 -5.35 -10.15 11.03
CA GLY A 108 -6.48 -9.24 11.16
C GLY A 108 -7.73 -10.00 11.61
N SER A 109 -8.51 -9.42 12.51
CA SER A 109 -9.65 -10.12 13.13
C SER A 109 -10.86 -10.21 12.21
N ARG A 110 -10.92 -9.37 11.17
CA ARG A 110 -12.03 -9.32 10.20
C ARG A 110 -11.74 -10.07 8.91
N THR A 111 -10.49 -10.07 8.47
CA THR A 111 -10.07 -10.62 7.16
C THR A 111 -9.13 -11.80 7.29
N GLY A 112 -8.50 -12.01 8.45
CA GLY A 112 -7.39 -12.95 8.63
C GLY A 112 -6.11 -12.54 7.88
N ALA A 113 -6.10 -11.39 7.20
CA ALA A 113 -4.94 -10.91 6.46
C ALA A 113 -3.84 -10.43 7.42
N PRO A 114 -2.55 -10.66 7.12
CA PRO A 114 -1.45 -10.21 7.97
C PRO A 114 -1.38 -8.69 8.17
N LEU A 115 -1.50 -8.22 9.41
CA LEU A 115 -1.26 -6.84 9.81
C LEU A 115 0.19 -6.68 10.26
N ILE A 116 0.97 -5.83 9.57
CA ILE A 116 2.41 -5.69 9.83
C ILE A 116 2.63 -5.01 11.20
N GLY A 117 3.40 -5.67 12.08
CA GLY A 117 3.75 -5.15 13.40
C GLY A 117 4.56 -3.85 13.31
N GLY A 118 4.32 -2.92 14.25
CA GLY A 118 5.01 -1.62 14.30
C GLY A 118 4.59 -0.60 13.24
N ALA A 119 3.56 -0.89 12.43
CA ALA A 119 2.98 0.09 11.52
C ALA A 119 2.28 1.24 12.25
N LEU A 120 2.11 2.37 11.57
CA LEU A 120 1.44 3.56 12.10
C LEU A 120 -0.08 3.41 12.20
N ALA A 121 -0.66 2.61 11.31
CA ALA A 121 -2.08 2.33 11.28
C ALA A 121 -2.37 1.07 10.44
N TRP A 122 -3.52 0.48 10.71
CA TRP A 122 -4.03 -0.69 10.03
C TRP A 122 -5.48 -0.48 9.60
N MET A 123 -5.84 -1.06 8.47
CA MET A 123 -7.21 -1.11 7.95
C MET A 123 -7.48 -2.51 7.42
N GLU A 124 -8.66 -3.03 7.71
CA GLU A 124 -9.18 -4.28 7.14
C GLU A 124 -10.37 -3.94 6.26
N CYS A 125 -10.36 -4.43 5.02
CA CYS A 125 -11.31 -4.05 3.99
C CYS A 125 -11.96 -5.28 3.36
N GLU A 126 -13.28 -5.21 3.12
CA GLU A 126 -13.95 -6.05 2.15
C GLU A 126 -13.86 -5.42 0.75
N LEU A 127 -13.74 -6.25 -0.28
CA LEU A 127 -13.72 -5.75 -1.66
C LEU A 127 -15.14 -5.35 -2.08
N VAL A 128 -15.35 -4.06 -2.34
CA VAL A 128 -16.64 -3.51 -2.77
C VAL A 128 -16.76 -3.53 -4.28
N SER A 129 -15.72 -3.08 -4.99
CA SER A 129 -15.70 -3.04 -6.45
C SER A 129 -14.27 -3.01 -7.00
N SER A 130 -14.13 -3.36 -8.28
CA SER A 130 -12.87 -3.32 -9.00
C SER A 130 -13.09 -2.73 -10.40
N TYR A 131 -12.24 -1.79 -10.81
CA TYR A 131 -12.30 -1.15 -12.12
C TYR A 131 -10.98 -1.33 -12.87
N GLU A 132 -11.04 -1.94 -14.05
CA GLU A 132 -9.86 -2.02 -14.94
C GLU A 132 -9.51 -0.62 -15.47
N ALA A 133 -8.24 -0.25 -15.37
CA ALA A 133 -7.70 1.06 -15.72
C ALA A 133 -6.32 0.91 -16.36
N GLY A 134 -6.30 0.60 -17.65
CA GLY A 134 -5.06 0.35 -18.39
C GLY A 134 -4.38 -0.95 -17.96
N ASP A 135 -3.13 -0.88 -17.49
CA ASP A 135 -2.35 -2.02 -16.99
C ASP A 135 -2.54 -2.29 -15.48
N HIS A 136 -3.42 -1.52 -14.82
CA HIS A 136 -3.78 -1.67 -13.42
C HIS A 136 -5.28 -1.85 -13.24
N THR A 137 -5.66 -2.42 -12.10
CA THR A 137 -7.02 -2.39 -11.59
C THR A 137 -7.08 -1.52 -10.34
N ILE A 138 -8.09 -0.65 -10.26
CA ILE A 138 -8.45 0.10 -9.06
C ILE A 138 -9.35 -0.80 -8.22
N PHE A 139 -8.88 -1.22 -7.06
CA PHE A 139 -9.66 -1.96 -6.07
C PHE A 139 -10.20 -1.00 -5.01
N ILE A 140 -11.51 -1.03 -4.79
CA ILE A 140 -12.19 -0.23 -3.75
C ILE A 140 -12.53 -1.15 -2.58
N GLY A 141 -12.00 -0.81 -1.41
CA GLY A 141 -12.23 -1.51 -0.16
C GLY A 141 -13.19 -0.76 0.76
N GLY A 142 -14.22 -1.44 1.25
CA GLY A 142 -15.09 -0.98 2.33
C GLY A 142 -14.50 -1.33 3.68
N LEU A 143 -14.43 -0.38 4.61
CA LEU A 143 -13.78 -0.56 5.90
C LEU A 143 -14.59 -1.51 6.81
N LEU A 144 -13.99 -2.64 7.15
CA LEU A 144 -14.50 -3.56 8.18
C LEU A 144 -13.99 -3.18 9.58
N GLY A 145 -12.76 -2.68 9.66
CA GLY A 145 -12.14 -2.24 10.90
C GLY A 145 -10.88 -1.42 10.62
N LEU A 146 -10.51 -0.57 11.57
CA LEU A 146 -9.27 0.20 11.53
C LEU A 146 -8.71 0.41 12.92
N ALA A 147 -7.39 0.53 12.99
CA ALA A 147 -6.67 0.80 14.22
C ALA A 147 -5.49 1.74 13.96
N ARG A 148 -5.14 2.53 14.97
CA ARG A 148 -3.96 3.40 14.95
C ARG A 148 -2.88 2.78 15.84
N GLY A 149 -1.64 2.80 15.36
CA GLY A 149 -0.46 2.39 16.13
C GLY A 149 0.03 3.47 17.10
N ALA A 150 1.22 3.27 17.65
CA ALA A 150 1.82 4.14 18.66
C ALA A 150 2.16 5.57 18.17
N GLY A 151 2.06 5.84 16.87
CA GLY A 151 2.46 7.10 16.26
C GLY A 151 3.96 7.15 15.93
N GLY A 152 4.47 8.33 15.61
CA GLY A 152 5.85 8.53 15.15
C GLY A 152 5.94 8.93 13.68
N PRO A 153 7.15 9.10 13.14
CA PRO A 153 7.37 9.47 11.75
C PRO A 153 6.88 8.40 10.77
N GLY A 154 6.25 8.84 9.69
CA GLY A 154 5.80 7.98 8.58
C GLY A 154 6.90 7.75 7.56
N LEU A 155 6.90 6.55 6.96
CA LEU A 155 7.76 6.27 5.82
C LEU A 155 7.23 6.98 4.58
N LEU A 156 8.07 7.81 3.98
CA LEU A 156 7.76 8.61 2.80
C LEU A 156 8.51 8.07 1.60
N PHE A 157 7.89 8.11 0.42
CA PHE A 157 8.54 7.84 -0.86
C PHE A 157 8.40 9.08 -1.75
N PHE A 158 9.54 9.61 -2.19
CA PHE A 158 9.64 10.82 -3.01
C PHE A 158 10.91 10.76 -3.84
N ASP A 159 10.80 11.13 -5.11
CA ASP A 159 11.89 11.15 -6.09
C ASP A 159 12.70 9.85 -6.16
N GLY A 160 12.02 8.70 -6.07
CA GLY A 160 12.66 7.38 -6.10
C GLY A 160 13.38 6.98 -4.79
N GLY A 161 13.38 7.84 -3.78
CA GLY A 161 14.02 7.62 -2.49
C GLY A 161 13.05 7.45 -1.33
N PHE A 162 13.52 6.83 -0.26
CA PHE A 162 12.82 6.79 1.02
C PHE A 162 13.20 7.99 1.89
N GLY A 163 12.21 8.51 2.61
CA GLY A 163 12.37 9.61 3.56
C GLY A 163 11.49 9.42 4.79
N LYS A 164 11.52 10.41 5.69
CA LYS A 164 10.73 10.39 6.92
C LYS A 164 9.80 11.61 6.96
N ALA A 165 8.51 11.39 7.15
CA ALA A 165 7.53 12.44 7.41
C ALA A 165 7.31 12.56 8.92
N VAL A 166 7.80 13.65 9.52
CA VAL A 166 7.66 13.90 10.96
C VAL A 166 6.26 14.46 11.26
N PRO A 167 5.52 13.93 12.25
CA PRO A 167 4.22 14.49 12.63
C PRO A 167 4.38 15.95 13.06
N ARG A 168 3.38 16.80 12.77
CA ARG A 168 3.35 18.14 13.34
C ARG A 168 3.33 18.02 14.87
N ALA A 169 4.17 18.82 15.54
CA ALA A 169 3.99 19.06 16.97
C ALA A 169 2.56 19.60 17.17
N GLN A 170 1.84 19.02 18.14
CA GLN A 170 0.52 19.51 18.53
C GLN A 170 0.66 20.87 19.22
#